data_AF-A0A922JI45-F1
#
_entry.id   AF-A0A922JI45-F1
#
_cell.length_a   1.000
_cell.length_b   1.000
_cell.length_c   1.000
_cell.angle_alpha   90.00
_cell.angle_beta   90.00
_cell.angle_gamma   90.00
#
_symmetry.space_group_name_H-M   'P 1'
#
loop_
_entity.id
_entity.type
_entity.pdbx_description
1 polymer ?
#
loop_
_entity_poly.entity_id
_entity_poly.type
_entity_poly.pdbx_seq_one_letter_code
_entity_poly.pdbx_strand_id
1 'polypeptide(L)'
;MEDGEANVAITFNKLTYLELDGLPNLTNFCSGAYSFGFPSLEKVIVSCCPEMKTFCQGILSAPKLKGVQATKDYSHWEHDLNTTTLRLWESNHDDTQWLFREMVSIF
;
A
#
# COMPACT_ATOMS: atom_id res chain seq x y z
N MET A 1 32.87 -19.45 -10.11
CA MET A 1 31.87 -18.87 -11.04
C MET A 1 30.96 -18.06 -10.16
N GLU A 2 31.19 -16.75 -10.06
CA GLU A 2 30.23 -15.86 -9.44
C GLU A 2 29.07 -15.76 -10.43
N ASP A 3 27.99 -16.49 -10.16
CA ASP A 3 26.72 -16.24 -10.81
C ASP A 3 26.26 -14.87 -10.29
N GLY A 4 26.66 -13.83 -11.01
CA GLY A 4 26.26 -12.46 -10.74
C GLY A 4 24.77 -12.39 -10.97
N GLU A 5 24.00 -12.64 -9.90
CA GLU A 5 22.57 -12.37 -9.84
C GLU A 5 22.42 -10.88 -10.17
N ALA A 6 22.10 -10.61 -11.43
CA ALA A 6 21.88 -9.26 -11.89
C ALA A 6 20.68 -8.76 -11.08
N ASN A 7 20.94 -7.91 -10.08
CA ASN A 7 19.93 -7.12 -9.41
C ASN A 7 19.27 -6.23 -10.48
N VAL A 8 18.28 -6.78 -11.18
CA VAL A 8 17.59 -6.08 -12.26
C VAL A 8 16.88 -4.89 -11.65
N ALA A 9 17.36 -3.71 -12.01
CA ALA A 9 16.84 -2.45 -11.53
C ALA A 9 15.81 -1.90 -12.52
N ILE A 10 14.60 -1.65 -12.03
CA ILE A 10 13.48 -1.11 -12.78
C ILE A 10 13.21 0.31 -12.29
N THR A 11 13.36 1.30 -13.17
CA THR A 11 13.19 2.71 -12.81
C THR A 11 12.00 3.34 -13.54
N PHE A 12 11.04 3.83 -12.77
CA PHE A 12 9.89 4.59 -13.27
C PHE A 12 10.17 6.09 -13.15
N ASN A 13 10.92 6.63 -14.11
CA ASN A 13 11.44 8.00 -14.05
C ASN A 13 10.36 9.10 -13.96
N LYS A 14 9.17 8.85 -14.51
CA LYS A 14 8.09 9.85 -14.64
C LYS A 14 6.84 9.51 -13.84
N LEU A 15 6.82 8.39 -13.13
CA LEU A 15 5.66 8.03 -12.33
C LEU A 15 5.61 8.94 -11.11
N THR A 16 4.57 9.77 -11.03
CA THR A 16 4.34 10.74 -9.94
C THR A 16 3.26 10.28 -8.97
N TYR A 17 2.35 9.42 -9.43
CA TYR A 17 1.21 8.90 -8.69
C TYR A 17 1.02 7.42 -9.00
N LEU A 18 0.78 6.61 -7.98
CA LEU A 18 0.45 5.19 -8.10
C LEU A 18 -0.77 4.88 -7.24
N GLU A 19 -1.77 4.25 -7.82
CA GLU A 19 -2.97 3.80 -7.11
C GLU A 19 -3.25 2.34 -7.43
N LEU A 20 -3.45 1.56 -6.36
CA LEU A 20 -3.84 0.17 -6.40
C LEU A 20 -5.19 0.09 -5.68
N ASP A 21 -6.28 -0.07 -6.42
CA ASP A 21 -7.63 -0.10 -5.85
C ASP A 21 -8.39 -1.37 -6.24
N GLY A 22 -9.10 -1.95 -5.27
CA GLY A 22 -10.01 -3.08 -5.51
C GLY A 22 -9.31 -4.36 -5.99
N LEU A 23 -8.09 -4.62 -5.54
CA LEU A 23 -7.32 -5.82 -5.92
C LEU A 23 -7.28 -6.82 -4.75
N PRO A 24 -8.33 -7.63 -4.53
CA PRO A 24 -8.49 -8.47 -3.35
C PRO A 24 -7.38 -9.49 -3.16
N ASN A 25 -6.85 -10.04 -4.26
CA ASN A 25 -5.84 -11.08 -4.25
C ASN A 25 -4.41 -10.56 -4.48
N LEU A 26 -4.21 -9.25 -4.58
CA LEU A 26 -2.89 -8.68 -4.79
C LEU A 26 -2.07 -8.84 -3.51
N THR A 27 -0.99 -9.60 -3.56
CA THR A 27 -0.11 -9.85 -2.40
C THR A 27 1.09 -8.90 -2.35
N ASN A 28 1.55 -8.48 -3.53
CA ASN A 28 2.64 -7.52 -3.73
C ASN A 28 2.48 -6.84 -5.11
N PHE A 29 3.13 -5.70 -5.30
CA PHE A 29 3.22 -5.00 -6.59
C PHE A 29 4.12 -5.76 -7.57
N CYS A 30 5.16 -6.42 -7.07
CA CYS A 30 6.02 -7.26 -7.88
C CYS A 30 6.56 -8.47 -7.10
N SER A 31 6.46 -9.65 -7.72
CA SER A 31 6.82 -10.94 -7.13
C SER A 31 8.31 -11.28 -7.26
N GLY A 32 9.07 -10.56 -8.09
CA GLY A 32 10.51 -10.74 -8.24
C GLY A 32 11.31 -9.88 -7.27
N ALA A 33 12.54 -10.31 -6.97
CA ALA A 33 13.51 -9.55 -6.18
C ALA A 33 14.16 -8.41 -7.01
N TYR A 34 13.34 -7.54 -7.59
CA TYR A 34 13.80 -6.41 -8.38
C TYR A 34 14.07 -5.18 -7.52
N SER A 35 15.08 -4.41 -7.90
CA SER A 35 15.30 -3.08 -7.31
C SER A 35 14.44 -2.05 -8.05
N PHE A 36 13.61 -1.29 -7.34
CA PHE A 36 12.74 -0.28 -7.93
C PHE A 36 13.22 1.15 -7.65
N GLY A 37 13.28 1.96 -8.70
CA GLY A 37 13.54 3.40 -8.63
C GLY A 37 12.31 4.22 -9.01
N PHE A 38 11.91 5.13 -8.12
CA PHE A 38 10.77 6.02 -8.29
C PHE A 38 11.18 7.49 -8.02
N PRO A 39 12.07 8.07 -8.86
CA PRO A 39 12.66 9.41 -8.60
C PRO A 39 11.64 10.55 -8.63
N SER A 40 10.46 10.34 -9.21
CA SER A 40 9.41 11.35 -9.35
C SER A 40 8.14 11.03 -8.57
N LEU A 41 8.05 9.88 -7.90
CA LEU A 41 6.82 9.44 -7.25
C LEU A 41 6.56 10.25 -5.99
N GLU A 42 5.40 10.87 -5.92
CA GLU A 42 5.01 11.76 -4.82
C GLU A 42 3.95 11.14 -3.92
N LYS A 43 3.06 10.32 -4.49
CA LYS A 43 1.91 9.75 -3.78
C LYS A 43 1.62 8.31 -4.21
N VAL A 44 1.37 7.46 -3.22
CA VAL A 44 0.89 6.09 -3.40
C VAL A 44 -0.42 5.92 -2.65
N ILE A 45 -1.43 5.34 -3.31
CA ILE A 45 -2.69 4.92 -2.68
C ILE A 45 -2.85 3.40 -2.86
N VAL A 46 -3.16 2.70 -1.79
CA VAL A 46 -3.49 1.28 -1.79
C VAL A 46 -4.85 1.10 -1.11
N SER A 47 -5.89 0.89 -1.89
CA SER A 47 -7.27 0.81 -1.44
C SER A 47 -7.84 -0.58 -1.74
N CYS A 48 -8.58 -1.14 -0.79
CA CYS A 48 -9.27 -2.42 -0.96
C CYS A 48 -8.36 -3.59 -1.42
N CYS A 49 -7.08 -3.60 -0.99
CA CYS A 49 -6.11 -4.66 -1.27
C CYS A 49 -5.75 -5.45 0.01
N PRO A 50 -6.68 -6.26 0.57
CA PRO A 50 -6.53 -6.92 1.87
C PRO A 50 -5.35 -7.90 1.96
N GLU A 51 -5.00 -8.58 0.86
CA GLU A 51 -3.90 -9.53 0.82
C GLU A 51 -2.52 -8.88 0.62
N MET A 52 -2.47 -7.57 0.34
CA MET A 52 -1.22 -6.87 0.05
C MET A 52 -0.50 -6.53 1.35
N LYS A 53 0.57 -7.29 1.65
CA LYS A 53 1.36 -7.14 2.90
C LYS A 53 2.66 -6.37 2.69
N THR A 54 3.21 -6.44 1.48
CA THR A 54 4.46 -5.76 1.11
C THR A 54 4.31 -5.15 -0.29
N PHE A 55 5.07 -4.10 -0.59
CA PHE A 55 5.07 -3.52 -1.94
C PHE A 55 5.90 -4.38 -2.90
N CYS A 56 7.16 -4.65 -2.57
CA CYS A 56 8.04 -5.53 -3.32
C CYS A 56 9.00 -6.25 -2.37
N GLN A 57 9.65 -7.32 -2.84
CA GLN A 57 10.68 -8.02 -2.06
C GLN A 57 12.07 -7.42 -2.19
N GLY A 58 12.36 -6.73 -3.31
CA GLY A 58 13.63 -6.06 -3.52
C GLY A 58 13.69 -4.63 -2.95
N ILE A 59 14.81 -3.94 -3.25
CA ILE A 59 15.08 -2.60 -2.73
C ILE A 59 14.18 -1.57 -3.43
N LEU A 60 13.64 -0.62 -2.67
CA LEU A 60 12.84 0.49 -3.22
C LEU A 60 13.50 1.83 -2.89
N SER A 61 13.65 2.68 -3.90
CA SER A 61 14.10 4.06 -3.76
C SER A 61 13.05 5.02 -4.32
N ALA A 62 12.46 5.85 -3.45
CA ALA A 62 11.44 6.83 -3.83
C ALA A 62 11.69 8.16 -3.10
N PRO A 63 12.71 8.94 -3.50
CA PRO A 63 13.19 10.10 -2.74
C PRO A 63 12.19 11.25 -2.64
N LYS A 64 11.16 11.28 -3.48
CA LYS A 64 10.12 12.33 -3.48
C LYS A 64 8.79 11.88 -2.88
N LEU A 65 8.71 10.64 -2.39
CA LEU A 65 7.47 10.09 -1.88
C LEU A 65 7.11 10.82 -0.57
N LYS A 66 6.00 11.56 -0.59
CA LYS A 66 5.56 12.36 0.55
C LYS A 66 4.61 11.60 1.47
N GLY A 67 3.92 10.59 0.95
CA GLY A 67 2.99 9.79 1.74
C GLY A 67 2.47 8.56 1.00
N VAL A 68 2.16 7.53 1.80
CA VAL A 68 1.46 6.33 1.38
C VAL A 68 0.11 6.31 2.10
N GLN A 69 -0.97 6.21 1.34
CA GLN A 69 -2.32 6.07 1.88
C GLN A 69 -2.78 4.63 1.68
N ALA A 70 -3.18 3.94 2.74
CA ALA A 70 -3.75 2.60 2.66
C ALA A 70 -5.17 2.59 3.26
N THR A 71 -6.16 2.09 2.53
CA THR A 71 -7.54 1.92 3.02
C THR A 71 -8.03 0.49 2.77
N LYS A 72 -8.70 -0.11 3.75
CA LYS A 72 -9.25 -1.48 3.65
C LYS A 72 -10.75 -1.50 3.31
N ASP A 73 -11.36 -0.34 3.07
CA ASP A 73 -12.80 -0.19 3.25
C ASP A 73 -13.62 -0.58 2.00
N TYR A 74 -14.08 -1.83 1.98
CA TYR A 74 -15.18 -2.29 1.13
C TYR A 74 -16.55 -1.75 1.57
N SER A 75 -16.62 -1.08 2.71
CA SER A 75 -17.84 -0.89 3.49
C SER A 75 -18.84 0.14 2.97
N HIS A 76 -18.54 0.79 1.84
CA HIS A 76 -19.49 1.68 1.18
C HIS A 76 -20.20 1.03 -0.03
N TRP A 77 -19.86 -0.23 -0.34
CA TRP A 77 -20.39 -0.93 -1.52
C TRP A 77 -21.28 -2.12 -1.21
N GLU A 78 -21.91 -2.17 -0.04
CA GLU A 78 -23.06 -3.05 0.14
C GLU A 78 -24.33 -2.23 0.32
N HIS A 79 -25.25 -2.48 -0.61
CA HIS A 79 -26.63 -2.06 -0.66
C HIS A 79 -27.45 -2.65 0.51
N ASP A 80 -26.90 -2.68 1.71
CA ASP A 80 -27.55 -3.22 2.90
C ASP A 80 -27.63 -2.16 4.00
N LEU A 81 -28.83 -1.60 4.14
CA LEU A 81 -29.17 -0.55 5.11
C LEU A 81 -28.83 -0.95 6.56
N ASN A 82 -28.80 -2.25 6.87
CA ASN A 82 -28.56 -2.77 8.21
C ASN A 82 -27.13 -2.49 8.72
N THR A 83 -26.14 -2.43 7.84
CA THR A 83 -24.72 -2.23 8.22
C THR A 83 -24.43 -0.77 8.60
N THR A 84 -25.16 0.17 7.99
CA THR A 84 -25.08 1.61 8.34
C THR A 84 -25.62 1.87 9.75
N THR A 85 -26.63 1.12 10.20
CA THR A 85 -27.24 1.28 11.52
C THR A 85 -26.36 0.75 12.65
N LEU A 86 -25.58 -0.31 12.41
CA LEU A 86 -24.63 -0.85 13.40
C LEU A 86 -23.40 0.06 13.59
N ARG A 87 -22.91 0.69 12.52
CA ARG A 87 -21.75 1.61 12.60
C ARG A 87 -22.02 2.87 13.40
N LEU A 88 -23.25 3.40 13.38
CA LEU A 88 -23.65 4.51 14.25
C LEU A 88 -23.59 4.15 15.75
N TRP A 89 -23.56 2.85 16.08
CA TRP A 89 -23.47 2.37 17.46
C TRP A 89 -22.03 1.99 17.85
N GLU A 90 -21.24 1.47 16.92
CA GLU A 90 -19.85 1.01 17.18
C GLU A 90 -18.79 2.11 17.06
N SER A 91 -19.06 3.23 16.36
CA SER A 91 -18.16 4.41 16.34
C SER A 91 -17.96 5.11 17.70
N ASN A 92 -18.47 4.54 18.80
CA ASN A 92 -18.21 4.98 20.16
C ASN A 92 -16.95 4.35 20.81
N HIS A 93 -16.23 3.43 20.17
CA HIS A 93 -15.04 2.80 20.77
C HIS A 93 -13.85 2.70 19.78
N ASP A 94 -12.88 3.61 19.96
CA ASP A 94 -11.61 3.79 19.24
C ASP A 94 -10.72 2.53 19.15
N ASP A 95 -10.29 2.16 17.94
CA ASP A 95 -9.14 1.25 17.70
C ASP A 95 -8.26 1.65 16.49
N THR A 96 -8.56 2.75 15.80
CA THR A 96 -7.79 3.20 14.62
C THR A 96 -6.48 3.93 14.96
N GLN A 97 -6.20 4.19 16.24
CA GLN A 97 -4.98 4.89 16.66
C GLN A 97 -3.70 4.02 16.68
N TRP A 98 -3.81 2.70 16.73
CA TRP A 98 -2.63 1.81 16.81
C TRP A 98 -1.80 1.81 15.50
N LEU A 99 -2.46 1.82 14.34
CA LEU A 99 -1.77 1.77 13.03
C LEU A 99 -0.92 3.01 12.74
N PHE A 100 -1.28 4.16 13.32
CA PHE A 100 -0.52 5.40 13.13
C PHE A 100 0.75 5.49 13.99
N ARG A 101 0.83 4.76 15.11
CA ARG A 101 2.01 4.84 16.00
C ARG A 101 3.17 3.96 15.54
N GLU A 102 2.90 2.82 14.91
CA GLU A 102 3.97 1.91 14.43
C GLU A 102 4.68 2.48 13.18
N MET A 103 3.96 3.19 12.32
CA MET A 103 4.54 3.77 11.09
C MET A 103 5.47 4.96 11.34
N VAL A 104 5.39 5.62 12.50
CA VAL A 104 6.27 6.75 12.85
C VAL A 104 7.57 6.28 13.53
N SER A 105 7.69 5.02 13.92
CA SER A 105 8.89 4.50 14.61
C SER A 105 9.93 3.83 13.68
N ILE A 106 9.72 3.82 12.36
CA ILE A 106 10.64 3.25 11.36
C ILE A 106 11.41 4.34 10.58
N PHE A 107 11.40 5.58 11.09
CA PHE A 107 12.33 6.64 10.66
C PHE A 107 13.14 7.17 11.86
#